data_AF-A0A3M7QAX9-F1
#
_entry.id   AF-A0A3M7QAX9-F1
#
_cell.length_a   1.000
_cell.length_b   1.000
_cell.length_c   1.000
_cell.angle_alpha   90.00
_cell.angle_beta   90.00
_cell.angle_gamma   90.00
#
_symmetry.space_group_name_H-M   'P 1'
#
loop_
_entity.id
_entity.type
_entity.pdbx_description
1 polymer ?
#
loop_
_entity_poly.entity_id
_entity_poly.type
_entity_poly.pdbx_seq_one_letter_code
_entity_poly.pdbx_strand_id
1 'polypeptide(L)'
;MPIINFLAHNSSDQFAGLSNSVYCSINSKIHLTSNIWTSTGLVNSAGGTIKDKIVSEDYKPEFQALQKLCNLLHSFIKDFLMVCILQKIAETIFAQLEKKL
;
A
#
# COMPACT_ATOMS: atom_id res chain seq x y z
N MET A 1 12.40 -24.64 -1.87
CA MET A 1 11.74 -23.67 -2.78
C MET A 1 11.95 -22.28 -2.21
N PRO A 2 12.59 -21.33 -2.92
CA PRO A 2 12.66 -19.95 -2.45
C PRO A 2 11.27 -19.32 -2.55
N ILE A 3 10.77 -18.85 -1.41
CA ILE A 3 9.51 -18.13 -1.31
C ILE A 3 9.80 -16.65 -1.59
N ILE A 4 9.13 -16.08 -2.58
CA ILE A 4 9.27 -14.67 -2.93
C ILE A 4 7.99 -13.96 -2.53
N ASN A 5 8.10 -13.02 -1.60
CA ASN A 5 7.01 -12.16 -1.19
C ASN A 5 6.85 -11.02 -2.18
N PHE A 6 5.74 -10.99 -2.90
CA PHE A 6 5.31 -9.79 -3.62
C PHE A 6 4.50 -8.92 -2.66
N LEU A 7 5.06 -7.75 -2.31
CA LEU A 7 4.33 -6.73 -1.56
C LEU A 7 3.62 -5.84 -2.58
N ALA A 8 2.34 -6.11 -2.83
CA ALA A 8 1.49 -5.17 -3.54
C ALA A 8 1.16 -4.01 -2.59
N HIS A 9 1.49 -2.77 -2.99
CA HIS A 9 1.26 -1.57 -2.21
C HIS A 9 -0.24 -1.20 -2.24
N ASN A 10 -1.08 -1.99 -1.59
CA ASN A 10 -2.48 -1.65 -1.35
C ASN A 10 -2.62 -1.00 0.03
N SER A 11 -3.55 -0.05 0.17
CA SER A 11 -3.83 0.56 1.47
C SER A 11 -4.27 -0.52 2.47
N SER A 12 -3.73 -0.45 3.69
CA SER A 12 -3.98 -1.38 4.81
C SER A 12 -5.46 -1.59 5.10
N ASP A 13 -6.27 -0.58 4.80
CA ASP A 13 -7.68 -0.51 5.19
C ASP A 13 -8.56 -1.49 4.43
N GLN A 14 -8.09 -2.02 3.29
CA GLN A 14 -8.85 -2.99 2.49
C GLN A 14 -8.74 -4.43 2.99
N PHE A 15 -7.80 -4.74 3.89
CA PHE A 15 -7.46 -6.13 4.25
C PHE A 15 -7.80 -6.53 5.70
N ALA A 16 -8.48 -5.66 6.47
CA ALA A 16 -9.00 -5.98 7.80
C ALA A 16 -7.98 -6.65 8.76
N GLY A 17 -6.71 -6.27 8.68
CA GLY A 17 -5.64 -6.82 9.54
C GLY A 17 -4.92 -8.06 9.00
N LEU A 18 -5.21 -8.52 7.78
CA LEU A 18 -4.46 -9.61 7.12
C LEU A 18 -3.22 -9.07 6.39
N SER A 19 -2.11 -9.80 6.45
CA SER A 19 -0.90 -9.44 5.70
C SER A 19 -1.15 -9.65 4.20
N ASN A 20 -1.06 -8.56 3.41
CA ASN A 20 -1.16 -8.63 1.95
C ASN A 20 0.15 -9.17 1.34
N SER A 21 0.39 -10.46 1.55
CA SER A 21 1.53 -11.18 0.99
C SER A 21 1.03 -12.13 -0.09
N VAL A 22 1.46 -11.90 -1.33
CA VAL A 22 1.22 -12.83 -2.42
C VAL A 22 2.46 -13.71 -2.57
N TYR A 23 2.24 -15.02 -2.38
CA TYR A 23 3.26 -16.05 -2.58
C TYR A 23 3.06 -16.68 -3.95
N CYS A 24 4.09 -16.65 -4.79
CA CYS A 24 4.05 -17.35 -6.06
C CYS A 24 5.43 -17.88 -6.46
N SER A 25 5.42 -18.86 -7.36
CA SER A 25 6.61 -19.51 -7.89
C SER A 25 6.56 -19.57 -9.41
N ILE A 26 7.72 -19.80 -10.04
CA ILE A 26 7.77 -20.14 -11.45
C ILE A 26 6.86 -21.37 -11.69
N ASN A 27 6.12 -21.33 -12.79
CA ASN A 27 5.07 -22.28 -13.19
C ASN A 27 3.76 -22.24 -12.37
N SER A 28 3.59 -21.30 -11.44
CA SER A 28 2.28 -21.08 -10.81
C SER A 28 1.26 -20.53 -11.82
N LYS A 29 0.04 -21.07 -11.79
CA LYS A 29 -1.10 -20.51 -12.52
C LYS A 29 -1.64 -19.29 -11.76
N ILE A 30 -1.91 -18.21 -12.49
CA ILE A 30 -2.40 -16.94 -11.95
C ILE A 30 -3.55 -16.40 -12.80
N HIS A 31 -4.33 -15.51 -12.22
CA HIS A 31 -5.32 -14.70 -12.93
C HIS A 31 -5.11 -13.23 -12.59
N LEU A 32 -5.30 -12.35 -13.57
CA LEU A 32 -5.37 -10.92 -13.32
C LEU A 32 -6.65 -10.59 -12.54
N THR A 33 -6.55 -9.69 -11.56
CA THR A 33 -7.71 -9.23 -10.78
C THR A 33 -8.23 -7.87 -11.24
N SER A 34 -7.56 -7.23 -12.20
CA SER A 34 -7.91 -5.92 -12.74
C SER A 34 -7.53 -5.80 -14.22
N ASN A 35 -8.14 -4.83 -14.90
CA ASN A 35 -7.80 -4.50 -16.28
C ASN A 35 -6.51 -3.67 -16.30
N ILE A 36 -5.52 -4.12 -17.06
CA ILE A 36 -4.25 -3.40 -17.24
C ILE A 36 -4.18 -2.83 -18.66
N TRP A 37 -4.49 -3.66 -19.67
CA TRP A 37 -4.46 -3.25 -21.07
C TRP A 37 -5.45 -4.09 -21.88
N THR A 38 -6.62 -3.53 -22.13
CA THR A 38 -7.74 -4.24 -22.78
C THR A 38 -7.44 -4.66 -24.22
N SER A 39 -6.81 -3.80 -25.02
CA SER A 39 -6.57 -4.11 -26.44
C SER A 39 -5.57 -5.25 -26.68
N THR A 40 -4.75 -5.60 -25.67
CA THR A 40 -3.80 -6.73 -25.75
C THR A 40 -4.32 -7.99 -25.04
N GLY A 41 -5.52 -7.93 -24.46
CA GLY A 41 -6.12 -9.05 -23.72
C GLY A 41 -5.67 -9.16 -22.25
N LEU A 42 -4.95 -8.15 -21.72
CA LEU A 42 -4.59 -8.08 -20.30
C LEU A 42 -5.75 -7.49 -19.48
N VAL A 43 -6.82 -8.28 -19.38
CA VAL A 43 -8.08 -7.96 -18.72
C VAL A 43 -8.26 -8.74 -17.42
N ASN A 44 -9.16 -8.28 -16.55
CA ASN A 44 -9.57 -8.99 -15.35
C ASN A 44 -9.98 -10.42 -15.70
N SER A 45 -9.54 -11.37 -14.88
CA SER A 45 -9.71 -12.82 -15.02
C SER A 45 -8.96 -13.46 -16.18
N ALA A 46 -8.12 -12.72 -16.92
CA ALA A 46 -7.19 -13.32 -17.86
C ALA A 46 -6.20 -14.24 -17.11
N GLY A 47 -6.16 -15.51 -17.52
CA GLY A 47 -5.30 -16.53 -16.92
C GLY A 47 -3.90 -16.55 -17.52
N GLY A 48 -2.92 -16.95 -16.71
CA GLY A 48 -1.51 -17.04 -17.14
C GLY A 48 -0.70 -18.00 -16.29
N THR A 49 0.55 -18.22 -16.69
CA THR A 49 1.53 -19.00 -15.94
C THR A 49 2.79 -18.17 -15.76
N ILE A 50 3.31 -18.12 -14.53
CA ILE A 50 4.56 -17.40 -14.24
C ILE A 50 5.71 -18.12 -14.94
N LYS A 51 6.42 -17.41 -15.83
CA LYS A 51 7.56 -17.96 -16.57
C LYS A 51 8.89 -17.65 -15.91
N ASP A 52 9.03 -16.45 -15.37
CA ASP A 52 10.25 -16.01 -14.71
C ASP A 52 9.93 -14.90 -13.72
N LYS A 53 10.87 -14.58 -12.84
CA LYS A 53 10.82 -13.42 -11.96
C LYS A 53 11.96 -12.47 -12.28
N ILE A 54 11.60 -11.38 -12.93
CA ILE A 54 12.52 -10.29 -13.23
C ILE A 54 12.51 -9.29 -12.08
N VAL A 55 13.69 -8.91 -11.61
CA VAL A 55 13.89 -7.94 -10.54
C VAL A 55 14.71 -6.80 -11.13
N SER A 56 14.26 -5.55 -10.93
CA SER A 56 15.02 -4.38 -11.39
C SER A 56 16.41 -4.37 -10.79
N GLU A 57 17.43 -3.95 -11.55
CA GLU A 57 18.82 -3.86 -11.07
C GLU A 57 18.97 -2.93 -9.86
N ASP A 58 18.09 -1.94 -9.72
CA ASP A 58 18.04 -1.02 -8.58
C ASP A 58 17.39 -1.63 -7.32
N TYR A 59 16.84 -2.85 -7.41
CA TYR A 59 16.20 -3.51 -6.28
C TYR A 59 17.26 -4.04 -5.31
N LYS A 60 17.55 -3.24 -4.28
CA LYS A 60 18.42 -3.63 -3.17
C LYS A 60 17.57 -4.17 -2.01
N PRO A 61 17.50 -5.50 -1.78
CA PRO A 61 16.67 -6.08 -0.72
C PRO A 61 17.04 -5.58 0.69
N GLU A 62 18.30 -5.17 0.87
CA GLU A 62 18.86 -4.59 2.10
C GLU A 62 18.14 -3.31 2.55
N PHE A 63 17.52 -2.58 1.63
CA PHE A 63 16.83 -1.31 1.92
C PHE A 63 15.32 -1.49 2.16
N GLN A 64 14.79 -2.70 2.06
CA GLN A 64 13.36 -2.94 2.26
C GLN A 64 12.92 -2.65 3.70
N ALA A 65 13.77 -2.96 4.68
CA ALA A 65 13.51 -2.63 6.09
C ALA A 65 13.54 -1.12 6.34
N LEU A 66 14.49 -0.41 5.74
CA LEU A 66 14.60 1.05 5.83
C LEU A 66 13.42 1.75 5.16
N GLN A 67 13.01 1.29 3.97
CA GLN A 67 11.85 1.83 3.27
C GLN A 67 10.56 1.64 4.09
N LYS A 68 10.38 0.47 4.73
CA LYS A 68 9.25 0.23 5.64
C LYS A 68 9.27 1.18 6.83
N LEU A 69 10.43 1.40 7.44
CA LEU A 69 10.60 2.34 8.54
C LEU A 69 10.27 3.79 8.12
N CYS A 70 10.76 4.22 6.96
CA CYS A 70 10.46 5.54 6.40
C CYS A 70 8.97 5.73 6.13
N ASN A 71 8.30 4.73 5.54
CA ASN A 71 6.86 4.79 5.28
C ASN A 71 6.05 4.85 6.58
N LEU A 72 6.47 4.08 7.60
CA LEU A 72 5.84 4.10 8.93
C LEU A 72 6.01 5.47 9.61
N LEU A 73 7.22 6.03 9.59
CA LEU A 73 7.50 7.38 10.11
C LEU A 73 6.65 8.43 9.40
N HIS A 74 6.52 8.34 8.07
CA HIS A 74 5.69 9.26 7.30
C HIS A 74 4.21 9.19 7.73
N SER A 75 3.68 7.98 7.93
CA SER A 75 2.31 7.78 8.42
C SER A 75 2.11 8.41 9.80
N PHE A 76 3.03 8.16 10.74
CA PHE A 76 2.96 8.73 12.08
C PHE A 76 2.98 10.26 12.08
N ILE A 77 3.85 10.86 11.26
CA ILE A 77 3.92 12.32 11.13
C ILE A 77 2.61 12.88 10.60
N LYS A 78 2.03 12.23 9.58
CA LYS A 78 0.75 12.65 8.99
C LYS A 78 -0.38 12.58 10.01
N ASP A 79 -0.48 11.49 10.77
CA ASP A 79 -1.53 11.30 11.77
C ASP A 79 -1.38 12.29 12.92
N PHE A 80 -0.14 12.53 13.38
CA PHE A 80 0.14 13.55 14.39
C PHE A 80 -0.26 14.95 13.92
N LEU A 81 0.09 15.31 12.68
CA LEU A 81 -0.27 16.60 12.09
C LEU A 81 -1.79 16.78 12.01
N MET A 82 -2.52 15.72 11.65
CA MET A 82 -3.99 15.73 11.59
C MET A 82 -4.59 16.03 12.97
N VAL A 83 -4.09 15.39 14.03
CA VAL A 83 -4.56 15.64 15.41
C VAL A 83 -4.32 17.09 15.81
N CYS A 84 -3.12 17.62 15.55
CA CYS A 84 -2.80 19.02 15.85
C CYS A 84 -3.73 19.99 15.11
N ILE A 85 -4.05 19.72 13.84
CA ILE A 85 -4.98 20.54 13.05
C ILE A 85 -6.39 20.49 13.64
N LEU A 86 -6.89 19.29 13.95
CA LEU A 86 -8.23 19.11 14.54
C LEU A 86 -8.35 19.84 15.88
N GLN A 87 -7.30 19.77 16.71
CA GLN A 87 -7.28 20.48 17.99
C GLN A 87 -7.33 22.00 17.80
N LYS A 88 -6.53 22.55 16.86
CA LYS A 88 -6.56 23.98 16.54
C LYS A 88 -7.91 24.45 16.00
N ILE A 89 -8.56 23.62 15.17
CA ILE A 89 -9.90 23.91 14.66
C ILE A 89 -10.92 23.93 15.80
N ALA A 90 -10.86 22.95 16.71
CA ALA A 90 -11.75 22.88 17.88
C ALA A 90 -11.59 24.11 18.79
N GLU A 91 -10.35 24.53 19.09
CA GLU A 91 -10.06 25.74 19.85
C GLU A 91 -10.63 26.99 19.17
N THR A 92 -10.49 27.09 17.85
CA THR A 92 -11.01 28.23 17.07
C THR A 92 -12.55 28.28 17.10
N ILE A 93 -13.22 27.14 16.96
CA ILE A 93 -14.68 27.04 17.02
C ILE A 93 -15.18 27.43 18.41
N PHE A 94 -14.54 26.92 19.47
CA PHE A 94 -14.90 27.23 20.85
C PHE A 94 -14.80 28.73 21.14
N ALA A 95 -13.70 29.36 20.74
CA ALA A 95 -13.51 30.81 20.89
C ALA A 95 -14.52 31.66 20.09
N GLN A 96 -15.05 31.16 18.97
CA GLN A 96 -16.10 31.85 18.21
C GLN A 96 -17.49 31.70 18.84
N LEU A 97 -17.76 30.58 19.50
CA LEU A 97 -19.02 30.34 20.21
C LEU A 97 -19.13 31.19 21.47
N GLU A 98 -18.06 31.33 22.25
CA GLU A 98 -18.04 32.21 23.43
C GLU A 98 -18.25 33.68 23.10
N LYS A 99 -17.82 34.14 21.92
CA LYS A 99 -18.05 35.53 21.46
C LYS A 99 -19.48 35.82 20.97
N LYS A 100 -20.31 34.77 20.79
CA LYS A 100 -21.69 34.89 20.31
C LYS A 100 -22.74 34.76 21.44
N LEU A 101 -22.32 34.41 22.65
CA LEU A 101 -23.11 34.45 23.89
C LEU A 101 -22.90 35.78 24.61
#